data_AF-A0A154L3U1-F1
#
_entry.id   AF-A0A154L3U1-F1
#
_cell.length_a   1.000
_cell.length_b   1.000
_cell.length_c   1.000
_cell.angle_alpha   90.00
_cell.angle_beta   90.00
_cell.angle_gamma   90.00
#
_symmetry.space_group_name_H-M   'P 1'
#
loop_
_entity.id
_entity.type
_entity.pdbx_description
1 polymer ?
#
loop_
_entity_poly.entity_id
_entity_poly.type
_entity_poly.pdbx_seq_one_letter_code
_entity_poly.pdbx_strand_id
1 'polypeptide(L)'
;MYKMLKRIRWNLVHTPRYRAAFTVCTAILTAVLTGLFVSEISTPAGIAWKTFYKTYAFWPLVGMSWILYWHATHTVEQENDISNFTNEEYCLAYLRSQCLPELAERARKKIREGDTSDYEKAVSEFKETLE
;
A
#
# COMPACT_ATOMS: atom_id res chain seq x y z
N MET A 1 0.39 9.29 -20.71
CA MET A 1 0.46 10.20 -19.54
C MET A 1 -0.20 9.63 -18.28
N TYR A 2 -1.44 9.13 -18.34
CA TYR A 2 -2.17 8.57 -17.18
C TYR A 2 -1.44 7.38 -16.49
N LYS A 3 -0.83 6.47 -17.26
CA LYS A 3 -0.04 5.34 -16.69
C LYS A 3 1.20 5.78 -15.92
N MET A 4 1.83 6.90 -16.29
CA MET A 4 3.06 7.40 -15.66
C MET A 4 2.76 8.09 -14.33
N LEU A 5 1.70 8.91 -14.27
CA LEU A 5 1.19 9.49 -13.03
C LEU A 5 0.76 8.44 -12.01
N LYS A 6 0.11 7.35 -12.47
CA LYS A 6 -0.29 6.24 -11.61
C LYS A 6 0.92 5.52 -11.00
N ARG A 7 1.99 5.34 -11.77
CA ARG A 7 3.24 4.70 -11.34
C ARG A 7 4.03 5.58 -10.35
N ILE A 8 4.06 6.89 -10.57
CA ILE A 8 4.68 7.85 -9.63
C ILE A 8 3.88 7.91 -8.32
N ARG A 9 2.55 7.98 -8.39
CA ARG A 9 1.68 7.96 -7.19
C ARG A 9 1.87 6.68 -6.38
N TRP A 10 2.00 5.54 -7.07
CA TRP A 10 2.22 4.25 -6.43
C TRP A 10 3.59 4.19 -5.72
N ASN A 11 4.66 4.63 -6.38
CA ASN A 11 6.00 4.70 -5.77
C ASN A 11 6.08 5.69 -4.60
N LEU A 12 5.38 6.82 -4.69
CA LEU A 12 5.38 7.84 -3.62
C LEU A 12 4.70 7.31 -2.36
N VAL A 13 3.56 6.63 -2.51
CA VAL A 13 2.78 6.06 -1.40
C VAL A 13 3.51 4.90 -0.73
N HIS A 14 4.37 4.19 -1.45
CA HIS A 14 5.15 3.05 -0.92
C HIS A 14 6.40 3.45 -0.14
N THR A 15 6.76 4.74 -0.11
CA THR A 15 7.98 5.17 0.59
C THR A 15 7.70 5.29 2.09
N PRO A 16 8.55 4.75 2.99
CA PRO A 16 8.34 4.86 4.45
C PRO A 16 8.26 6.31 4.94
N ARG A 17 8.92 7.24 4.24
CA ARG A 17 8.84 8.69 4.49
C ARG A 17 7.43 9.27 4.29
N TYR A 18 6.70 8.78 3.29
CA TYR A 18 5.32 9.23 3.06
C TYR A 18 4.40 8.77 4.19
N ARG A 19 4.53 7.50 4.63
CA ARG A 19 3.77 6.98 5.77
C ARG A 19 4.00 7.81 7.02
N ALA A 20 5.26 8.07 7.37
CA ALA A 20 5.60 8.89 8.53
C ALA A 20 5.05 10.32 8.42
N ALA A 21 5.20 10.96 7.26
CA ALA A 21 4.66 12.30 7.03
C ALA A 21 3.13 12.33 7.14
N PHE A 22 2.44 11.34 6.58
CA PHE A 22 0.99 11.20 6.67
C PHE A 22 0.54 11.04 8.13
N THR A 23 1.19 10.17 8.90
CA THR A 23 0.88 9.98 10.33
C THR A 23 1.08 11.26 11.14
N VAL A 24 2.18 12.00 10.91
CA VAL A 24 2.43 13.25 11.62
C VAL A 24 1.40 14.32 11.24
N CYS A 25 1.12 14.49 9.96
CA CYS A 25 0.13 15.47 9.50
C CYS A 25 -1.27 15.16 10.03
N THR A 26 -1.68 13.89 10.00
CA THR A 26 -2.98 13.48 10.54
C THR A 26 -3.05 13.63 12.05
N ALA A 27 -1.98 13.36 12.80
CA ALA A 27 -1.92 13.60 14.25
C ALA A 27 -2.09 15.09 14.59
N ILE A 28 -1.43 15.99 13.87
CA ILE A 28 -1.55 17.44 14.07
C ILE A 28 -2.99 17.89 13.77
N LEU A 29 -3.56 17.46 12.65
CA LEU A 29 -4.92 17.81 12.27
C LEU A 29 -5.94 17.30 13.30
N THR A 30 -5.79 16.06 13.76
CA THR A 30 -6.65 15.49 14.81
C THR A 30 -6.56 16.30 16.08
N ALA A 31 -5.35 16.67 16.54
CA ALA A 31 -5.16 17.47 17.75
C ALA A 31 -5.88 18.82 17.66
N VAL A 32 -5.75 19.53 16.53
CA VAL A 32 -6.44 20.81 16.30
C VAL A 32 -7.95 20.63 16.29
N LEU A 33 -8.47 19.64 15.57
CA LEU A 33 -9.91 19.37 15.49
C LEU A 33 -10.50 18.97 16.84
N THR A 34 -9.79 18.16 17.63
CA THR A 34 -10.22 17.82 18.99
C THR A 34 -10.24 19.05 19.91
N GLY A 35 -9.26 19.95 19.78
CA GLY A 35 -9.27 21.21 20.53
C GLY A 35 -10.45 22.10 20.18
N LEU A 36 -10.75 22.26 18.90
CA LEU A 36 -11.93 23.00 18.42
C LEU A 36 -13.23 22.36 18.91
N PHE A 37 -13.35 21.04 18.80
CA PHE A 37 -14.50 20.29 19.29
C PHE A 37 -14.74 20.53 20.78
N VAL A 38 -13.69 20.43 21.61
CA VAL A 38 -13.78 20.71 23.05
C VAL A 38 -14.20 22.15 23.31
N SER A 39 -13.67 23.11 22.57
CA SER A 39 -14.04 24.53 22.72
C SER A 39 -15.50 24.79 22.40
N GLU A 40 -16.06 24.13 21.38
CA GLU A 40 -17.45 24.31 20.97
C GLU A 40 -18.45 23.65 21.92
N ILE A 41 -18.10 22.52 22.54
CA ILE A 41 -18.96 21.85 23.53
C ILE A 41 -18.83 22.44 24.93
N SER A 42 -17.82 23.28 25.17
CA SER A 42 -17.58 23.93 26.46
C SER A 42 -18.47 25.15 26.60
N THR A 43 -19.43 25.08 27.52
CA THR A 43 -20.29 26.20 27.90
C THR A 43 -19.87 26.76 29.27
N PRO A 44 -20.26 27.99 29.63
CA PRO A 44 -19.96 28.55 30.96
C PRO A 44 -20.48 27.70 32.13
N ALA A 45 -21.50 26.86 31.88
CA ALA A 45 -22.10 25.96 32.86
C ALA A 45 -21.51 24.53 32.84
N GLY A 46 -20.53 24.25 31.96
CA GLY A 46 -19.90 22.94 31.80
C GLY A 46 -19.95 22.38 30.37
N ILE A 47 -19.73 21.07 30.23
CA ILE A 47 -19.65 20.41 28.91
C ILE A 47 -21.03 19.94 28.46
N ALA A 48 -21.51 20.46 27.33
CA ALA A 48 -22.83 20.16 26.78
C ALA A 48 -22.83 18.85 25.94
N TRP A 49 -22.67 17.70 26.61
CA TRP A 49 -22.64 16.38 25.95
C TRP A 49 -23.90 16.03 25.17
N LYS A 50 -25.06 16.63 25.47
CA LYS A 50 -26.31 16.33 24.73
C LYS A 50 -26.33 16.91 23.32
N THR A 51 -25.46 17.86 23.00
CA THR A 51 -25.46 18.59 21.73
C THR A 51 -24.19 18.41 20.90
N PHE A 52 -23.33 17.47 21.29
CA PHE A 52 -22.03 17.23 20.64
C PHE A 52 -22.12 16.92 19.14
N TYR A 53 -23.20 16.32 18.67
CA TYR A 53 -23.40 15.98 17.24
C TYR A 53 -23.79 17.20 16.39
N LYS A 54 -24.20 18.31 17.02
CA LYS A 54 -24.52 19.58 16.34
C LYS A 54 -23.30 20.46 16.14
N THR A 55 -22.20 20.13 16.82
CA THR A 55 -20.91 20.81 16.77
C THR A 55 -20.27 20.68 15.39
N TYR A 56 -19.74 21.78 14.85
CA TYR A 56 -19.19 21.80 13.49
C TYR A 56 -17.95 20.90 13.37
N ALA A 57 -17.13 20.85 14.43
CA ALA A 57 -15.94 20.01 14.49
C ALA A 57 -16.21 18.50 14.59
N PHE A 58 -17.44 18.07 14.91
CA PHE A 58 -17.78 16.66 15.09
C PHE A 58 -17.69 15.86 13.79
N TRP A 59 -18.30 16.34 12.70
CA TRP A 59 -18.33 15.64 11.42
C TRP A 59 -16.94 15.49 10.77
N PRO A 60 -16.06 16.52 10.77
CA PRO A 60 -14.68 16.38 10.34
C PRO A 60 -13.89 15.33 11.14
N LEU A 61 -14.11 15.23 12.45
CA LEU A 61 -13.46 14.21 13.30
C LEU A 61 -13.89 12.80 12.90
N VAL A 62 -15.18 12.58 12.65
CA VAL A 62 -15.70 11.29 12.16
C VAL A 62 -15.08 10.95 10.81
N GLY A 63 -15.02 11.92 9.88
CA GLY A 63 -14.38 11.73 8.58
C GLY A 63 -12.89 11.39 8.68
N MET A 64 -12.15 12.10 9.52
CA MET A 64 -10.73 11.82 9.78
C MET A 64 -10.52 10.42 10.37
N SER A 65 -11.39 9.99 11.28
CA SER A 65 -11.35 8.62 11.82
C SER A 65 -11.52 7.57 10.72
N TRP A 66 -12.39 7.82 9.74
CA TRP A 66 -12.60 6.92 8.61
C TRP A 66 -11.38 6.86 7.67
N ILE A 67 -10.77 8.02 7.41
CA ILE A 67 -9.54 8.12 6.60
C ILE A 67 -8.40 7.37 7.29
N LEU A 68 -8.24 7.53 8.60
CA LEU A 68 -7.22 6.83 9.37
C LEU A 68 -7.45 5.31 9.36
N TYR A 69 -8.69 4.86 9.52
CA TYR A 69 -9.03 3.44 9.41
C TYR A 69 -8.65 2.88 8.04
N TRP A 70 -9.06 3.55 6.96
CA TRP A 70 -8.75 3.12 5.59
C TRP A 70 -7.24 3.10 5.30
N HIS A 71 -6.51 4.10 5.79
CA HIS A 71 -5.04 4.15 5.65
C HIS A 71 -4.37 3.02 6.44
N ALA A 72 -4.85 2.73 7.66
CA ALA A 72 -4.34 1.65 8.49
C ALA A 72 -4.58 0.28 7.84
N THR A 73 -5.79 0.01 7.33
CA THR A 73 -6.11 -1.26 6.67
C THR A 73 -5.24 -1.51 5.45
N HIS A 74 -5.01 -0.50 4.60
CA HIS A 74 -4.10 -0.64 3.46
C HIS A 74 -2.64 -0.83 3.85
N THR A 75 -2.20 -0.19 4.95
CA THR A 75 -0.84 -0.39 5.46
C THR A 75 -0.66 -1.83 5.94
N VAL A 76 -1.66 -2.38 6.64
CA VAL A 76 -1.67 -3.77 7.12
C VAL A 76 -1.71 -4.77 5.98
N GLU A 77 -2.52 -4.54 4.94
CA GLU A 77 -2.52 -5.39 3.73
C GLU A 77 -1.13 -5.42 3.07
N GLN A 78 -0.48 -4.27 2.93
CA GLN A 78 0.86 -4.19 2.36
C GLN A 78 1.92 -4.86 3.24
N GLU A 79 1.83 -4.71 4.56
CA GLU A 79 2.73 -5.38 5.48
C GLU A 79 2.50 -6.88 5.51
N ASN A 80 1.26 -7.35 5.35
CA ASN A 80 0.97 -8.77 5.19
C ASN A 80 1.60 -9.33 3.91
N ASP A 81 1.49 -8.63 2.78
CA ASP A 81 2.14 -9.04 1.53
C ASP A 81 3.67 -9.13 1.68
N ILE A 82 4.29 -8.16 2.37
CA ILE A 82 5.74 -8.19 2.66
C ILE A 82 6.09 -9.29 3.65
N SER A 83 5.27 -9.50 4.68
CA SER A 83 5.48 -10.57 5.67
C SER A 83 5.37 -11.97 5.05
N ASN A 84 4.56 -12.12 4.01
CA ASN A 84 4.44 -13.34 3.24
C ASN A 84 5.71 -13.64 2.42
N PHE A 85 6.56 -12.66 2.09
CA PHE A 85 7.89 -12.92 1.50
C PHE A 85 8.89 -13.53 2.50
N THR A 86 8.59 -13.47 3.80
CA THR A 86 9.34 -14.24 4.82
C THR A 86 9.02 -15.73 4.77
N ASN A 87 7.93 -16.11 4.11
CA ASN A 87 7.55 -17.49 3.86
C ASN A 87 8.23 -17.98 2.57
N GLU A 88 9.17 -18.91 2.72
CA GLU A 88 9.99 -19.44 1.63
C GLU A 88 9.13 -20.04 0.50
N GLU A 89 8.03 -20.72 0.85
CA GLU A 89 7.06 -21.27 -0.11
C GLU A 89 6.35 -20.19 -0.94
N TYR A 90 5.98 -19.06 -0.33
CA TYR A 90 5.31 -17.97 -1.04
C TYR A 90 6.30 -17.24 -1.96
N CYS A 91 7.56 -17.09 -1.54
CA CYS A 91 8.62 -16.50 -2.34
C CYS A 91 8.93 -17.37 -3.58
N LEU A 92 9.02 -18.70 -3.40
CA LEU A 92 9.15 -19.66 -4.51
C LEU A 92 7.94 -19.62 -5.46
N ALA A 93 6.72 -19.59 -4.93
CA ALA A 93 5.51 -19.49 -5.73
C ALA A 93 5.44 -18.16 -6.51
N TYR A 94 5.86 -17.05 -5.88
CA TYR A 94 5.90 -15.73 -6.51
C TYR A 94 6.96 -15.66 -7.61
N LEU A 95 8.19 -16.12 -7.34
CA LEU A 95 9.26 -16.26 -8.34
C LEU A 95 8.82 -17.14 -9.51
N ARG A 96 8.17 -18.28 -9.24
CA ARG A 96 7.62 -19.12 -10.30
C ARG A 96 6.52 -18.40 -11.08
N SER A 97 5.60 -17.71 -10.43
CA SER A 97 4.48 -17.03 -11.13
C SER A 97 4.90 -15.80 -11.94
N GLN A 98 5.96 -15.08 -11.55
CA GLN A 98 6.40 -13.84 -12.21
C GLN A 98 7.62 -14.07 -13.12
N CYS A 99 8.62 -14.84 -12.69
CA CYS A 99 9.84 -15.06 -13.47
C CYS A 99 9.68 -16.14 -14.55
N LEU A 100 8.88 -17.20 -14.33
CA LEU A 100 8.64 -18.20 -15.39
C LEU A 100 7.99 -17.62 -16.64
N PRO A 101 6.93 -16.78 -16.58
CA PRO A 101 6.37 -16.21 -17.79
C PRO A 101 7.32 -15.23 -18.49
N GLU A 102 8.11 -14.42 -17.75
CA GLU A 102 9.11 -13.53 -18.34
C GLU A 102 10.25 -14.30 -19.04
N LEU A 103 10.78 -15.35 -18.40
CA LEU A 103 11.77 -16.22 -19.00
C LEU A 103 11.19 -16.96 -20.22
N ALA A 104 9.91 -17.36 -20.17
CA ALA A 104 9.25 -18.05 -21.28
C ALA A 104 9.03 -17.10 -22.46
N GLU A 105 8.73 -15.83 -22.20
CA GLU A 105 8.64 -14.79 -23.22
C GLU A 105 10.01 -14.49 -23.85
N ARG A 106 11.08 -14.41 -23.05
CA ARG A 106 12.46 -14.25 -23.56
C ARG A 106 12.88 -15.43 -24.43
N ALA A 107 12.61 -16.65 -23.99
CA ALA A 107 12.89 -17.86 -24.77
C ALA A 107 12.10 -17.88 -26.09
N ARG A 108 10.80 -17.57 -26.06
CA ARG A 108 9.98 -17.44 -27.28
C ARG A 108 10.52 -16.39 -28.24
N LYS A 109 11.02 -15.27 -27.73
CA LYS A 109 11.59 -14.19 -28.55
C LYS A 109 12.90 -14.63 -29.22
N LYS A 110 13.81 -15.29 -28.50
CA LYS A 110 15.05 -15.86 -29.06
C LYS A 110 14.78 -16.92 -30.13
N ILE A 111 13.80 -17.80 -29.93
CA ILE A 111 13.36 -18.79 -30.94
C ILE A 111 12.88 -18.07 -32.22
N ARG A 112 12.15 -16.96 -32.06
CA ARG A 112 11.64 -16.17 -33.18
C ARG A 112 12.74 -15.43 -33.93
N GLU A 113 13.86 -15.16 -33.27
CA GLU A 113 15.06 -14.53 -33.82
C GLU A 113 16.02 -15.56 -34.48
N GLY A 114 15.69 -16.85 -34.42
CA GLY A 114 16.41 -17.93 -35.14
C GLY A 114 17.62 -18.50 -34.42
N ASP A 115 17.85 -18.11 -33.16
CA ASP A 115 18.98 -18.60 -32.36
C ASP A 115 18.56 -19.81 -31.52
N THR A 116 18.71 -21.00 -32.09
CA THR A 116 18.40 -22.29 -31.44
C THR A 116 19.54 -22.80 -30.55
N SER A 117 20.71 -22.17 -30.57
CA SER A 117 21.91 -22.65 -29.85
C SER A 117 21.81 -22.47 -28.32
N ASP A 118 21.08 -21.45 -27.87
CA ASP A 118 20.87 -21.14 -26.45
C ASP A 118 19.64 -21.83 -25.83
N TYR A 119 18.86 -22.55 -26.64
CA TYR A 119 17.56 -23.08 -26.20
C TYR A 119 17.71 -24.23 -25.21
N GLU A 120 18.65 -25.14 -25.44
CA GLU A 120 18.91 -26.25 -24.51
C GLU A 120 19.40 -25.75 -23.15
N LYS A 121 20.22 -24.69 -23.13
CA LYS A 121 20.67 -24.03 -21.90
C LYS A 121 19.50 -23.39 -21.16
N ALA A 122 18.68 -22.59 -21.85
CA ALA A 122 17.52 -21.96 -21.23
C ALA A 122 16.53 -23.01 -20.68
N VAL A 123 16.28 -24.10 -21.41
CA VAL A 123 15.40 -25.20 -20.98
C VAL A 123 16.01 -25.98 -19.80
N SER A 124 17.33 -26.15 -19.75
CA SER A 124 18.01 -26.77 -18.60
C SER A 124 17.91 -25.93 -17.33
N GLU A 125 18.14 -24.61 -17.43
CA GLU A 125 17.95 -23.67 -16.31
C GLU A 125 16.49 -23.65 -15.84
N PHE A 126 15.54 -23.77 -16.77
CA PHE A 126 14.12 -23.88 -16.45
C PHE A 126 13.78 -25.15 -15.66
N LYS A 127 14.37 -26.30 -16.02
CA LYS A 127 14.17 -27.55 -15.28
C LYS A 127 14.77 -27.49 -13.89
N GLU A 128 15.96 -26.91 -13.77
CA GLU A 128 16.67 -26.76 -12.48
C GLU A 128 15.93 -25.84 -11.50
N THR A 129 15.22 -24.82 -12.01
CA THR A 129 14.38 -23.93 -11.16
C THR A 129 13.02 -24.58 -10.76
N LEU A 130 12.62 -25.66 -11.44
CA LEU A 130 11.33 -26.34 -11.24
C LEU A 130 11.41 -27.57 -10.32
N GLU A 131 12.56 -28.24 -10.27
CA GLU A 131 12.91 -29.21 -9.21
C GLU A 131 13.15 -28.52 -7.86
#